data_AF-A0A938JHS1-F1
#
_entry.id   AF-A0A938JHS1-F1
#
_cell.length_a   1.000
_cell.length_b   1.000
_cell.length_c   1.000
_cell.angle_alpha   90.00
_cell.angle_beta   90.00
_cell.angle_gamma   90.00
#
_symmetry.space_group_name_H-M   'P 1'
#
loop_
_entity.id
_entity.type
_entity.pdbx_description
1 polymer ?
#
loop_
_entity_poly.entity_id
_entity_poly.type
_entity_poly.pdbx_seq_one_letter_code
_entity_poly.pdbx_strand_id
1 'polypeptide(L)'
;MLRRDGDGIGLTTVYRALQSLLDDKIVDVLRREDGEALYRLCGEAHHHHLVCRSCGSTVEIEGSSVEKWAEAVAQEHRFREVGHTVEIFGLCSKC
;
A
#
# COMPACT_ATOMS: atom_id res chain seq x y z
N MET A 1 17.16 13.04 3.57
CA MET A 1 17.43 14.10 2.57
C MET A 1 17.34 13.43 1.21
N LEU A 2 16.32 13.73 0.42
CA LEU A 2 16.33 13.32 -0.99
C LEU A 2 17.30 14.25 -1.72
N ARG A 3 18.25 13.67 -2.46
CA ARG A 3 19.20 14.41 -3.28
C ARG A 3 18.90 14.10 -4.73
N ARG A 4 18.48 15.12 -5.47
CA ARG A 4 18.50 15.10 -6.92
C ARG A 4 19.22 16.37 -7.35
N ASP A 5 20.29 16.22 -8.11
CA ASP A 5 21.01 17.31 -8.77
C ASP A 5 21.49 18.46 -7.86
N GLY A 6 22.03 18.14 -6.68
CA GLY A 6 22.79 19.08 -5.85
C GLY A 6 21.96 19.98 -4.92
N ASP A 7 20.65 20.09 -5.12
CA ASP A 7 19.77 20.82 -4.21
C ASP A 7 19.23 19.93 -3.09
N GLY A 8 19.48 20.38 -1.86
CA GLY A 8 19.08 19.67 -0.66
C GLY A 8 17.61 19.89 -0.33
N ILE A 9 16.75 18.98 -0.76
CA ILE A 9 15.34 19.01 -0.34
C ILE A 9 15.26 18.55 1.13
N GLY A 10 14.74 19.45 1.98
CA GLY A 10 14.47 19.15 3.39
C GLY A 10 13.47 18.01 3.54
N LEU A 11 13.66 17.16 4.57
CA LEU A 11 12.78 16.02 4.84
C LEU A 11 11.31 16.44 5.01
N THR A 12 11.05 17.59 5.65
CA THR A 12 9.69 18.13 5.80
C THR A 12 8.99 18.36 4.45
N THR A 13 9.71 18.85 3.44
CA THR A 13 9.17 19.07 2.10
C THR A 13 8.86 17.73 1.41
N VAL A 14 9.71 16.72 1.60
CA VAL A 14 9.47 15.36 1.10
C VAL A 14 8.20 14.78 1.72
N TYR A 15 8.06 14.82 3.04
CA TYR A 15 6.88 14.28 3.73
C TYR A 15 5.60 15.00 3.34
N ARG A 16 5.61 16.33 3.16
CA ARG A 16 4.44 17.07 2.66
C ARG A 16 4.07 16.67 1.23
N ALA A 17 5.05 16.46 0.36
CA ALA A 17 4.80 16.01 -1.00
C ALA A 17 4.19 14.59 -1.01
N LEU A 18 4.74 13.67 -0.21
CA LEU A 18 4.19 12.32 -0.07
C LEU A 18 2.77 12.32 0.52
N GLN A 19 2.49 13.19 1.48
CA GLN A 19 1.14 13.35 2.03
C GLN A 19 0.17 13.87 0.96
N SER A 20 0.56 14.86 0.16
CA SER A 20 -0.27 15.35 -0.97
C SER A 20 -0.57 14.22 -1.95
N LEU A 21 0.41 13.39 -2.28
CA LEU A 21 0.21 12.25 -3.18
C LEU A 21 -0.71 11.17 -2.57
N LEU A 22 -0.71 10.99 -1.24
CA LEU A 22 -1.67 10.12 -0.54
C LEU A 22 -3.08 10.70 -0.61
N ASP A 23 -3.23 12.00 -0.34
CA ASP A 23 -4.51 12.69 -0.35
C ASP A 23 -5.15 12.65 -1.75
N ASP A 24 -4.31 12.74 -2.79
CA ASP A 24 -4.69 12.60 -4.20
C ASP A 24 -4.89 11.13 -4.64
N LYS A 25 -4.69 10.16 -3.74
CA LYS A 25 -4.73 8.70 -3.99
C LYS A 25 -3.78 8.22 -5.11
N ILE A 26 -2.73 8.98 -5.37
CA ILE A 26 -1.68 8.64 -6.33
C ILE A 26 -0.76 7.60 -5.72
N VAL A 27 -0.45 7.74 -4.44
CA VAL A 27 0.33 6.75 -3.69
C VAL A 27 -0.50 6.13 -2.57
N ASP A 28 -0.10 4.95 -2.13
CA ASP A 28 -0.61 4.26 -0.94
C ASP A 28 0.51 4.15 0.10
N VAL A 29 0.16 3.98 1.37
CA VAL A 29 1.13 3.91 2.48
C VAL A 29 1.00 2.62 3.28
N LEU A 30 2.09 1.88 3.32
CA LEU A 30 2.24 0.72 4.20
C LEU A 30 3.04 1.12 5.44
N ARG A 31 2.50 0.81 6.63
CA ARG A 31 3.24 0.95 7.89
C ARG A 31 3.76 -0.40 8.36
N ARG A 32 5.08 -0.49 8.53
CA ARG A 32 5.75 -1.66 9.12
C ARG A 32 5.56 -1.68 10.64
N GLU A 33 5.76 -2.87 11.23
CA GLU A 33 5.71 -3.07 12.68
C GLU A 33 6.80 -2.27 13.43
N ASP A 34 7.90 -1.94 12.77
CA ASP A 34 8.99 -1.09 13.28
C ASP A 34 8.69 0.42 13.21
N GLY A 35 7.53 0.80 12.65
CA GLY A 35 7.11 2.19 12.49
C GLY A 35 7.56 2.86 11.19
N GLU A 36 8.31 2.18 10.32
CA GLU A 36 8.65 2.72 9.00
C GLU A 36 7.43 2.80 8.07
N ALA A 37 7.32 3.91 7.35
CA ALA A 37 6.29 4.13 6.34
C ALA A 37 6.88 3.96 4.93
N LEU A 38 6.34 3.02 4.18
CA LEU A 38 6.65 2.79 2.77
C LEU A 38 5.53 3.37 1.91
N TYR A 39 5.88 4.26 1.00
CA TYR A 39 4.95 4.87 0.05
C TYR A 39 5.08 4.17 -1.30
N ARG A 40 3.96 3.80 -1.92
CA ARG A 40 3.92 3.07 -3.20
C ARG A 40 3.01 3.76 -4.20
N LEU A 41 3.41 3.84 -5.47
CA LEU A 41 2.54 4.30 -6.55
C LEU A 41 1.63 3.12 -6.95
N CYS A 42 0.34 3.23 -6.72
CA CYS A 42 -0.66 2.23 -7.11
C CYS A 42 -1.34 2.67 -8.41
N GLY A 43 -1.58 1.74 -9.33
CA GLY A 43 -2.49 1.97 -10.45
C GLY A 43 -3.96 1.98 -10.02
N GLU A 44 -4.87 2.38 -10.91
CA GLU A 44 -6.31 2.48 -10.62
C GLU A 44 -7.02 1.11 -10.45
N ALA A 45 -6.40 0.01 -10.90
CA ALA A 45 -6.98 -1.31 -10.77
C ALA A 45 -6.92 -1.81 -9.33
N HIS A 46 -7.98 -2.46 -8.83
CA HIS A 46 -7.94 -3.11 -7.52
C HIS A 46 -6.95 -4.28 -7.54
N HIS A 47 -5.89 -4.18 -6.73
CA HIS A 47 -4.89 -5.21 -6.56
C HIS A 47 -4.51 -5.30 -5.08
N HIS A 48 -3.97 -6.44 -4.68
CA HIS A 48 -3.49 -6.66 -3.31
C HIS A 48 -1.98 -6.87 -3.32
N HIS A 49 -1.39 -6.92 -2.13
CA HIS A 49 0.07 -6.98 -2.00
C HIS A 49 0.52 -8.13 -1.12
N LEU A 50 1.59 -8.81 -1.56
CA LEU A 50 2.40 -9.68 -0.72
C LEU A 50 3.72 -8.96 -0.40
N VAL A 51 3.95 -8.67 0.88
CA VAL A 51 5.07 -7.85 1.36
C VAL A 51 6.03 -8.69 2.21
N CYS A 52 7.33 -8.63 1.88
CA CYS A 52 8.37 -9.17 2.74
C CYS A 52 8.59 -8.30 3.99
N ARG A 53 8.47 -8.93 5.17
CA ARG A 53 8.72 -8.28 6.46
C ARG A 53 10.19 -7.92 6.67
N SER A 54 11.13 -8.64 6.06
CA SER A 54 12.56 -8.39 6.20
C SER A 54 13.08 -7.29 5.26
N CYS A 55 12.90 -7.44 3.94
CA CYS A 55 13.50 -6.53 2.96
C CYS A 55 12.51 -5.58 2.27
N GLY A 56 11.21 -5.76 2.47
CA GLY A 56 10.17 -4.96 1.83
C GLY A 56 9.93 -5.19 0.36
N SER A 57 10.54 -6.22 -0.23
CA SER A 57 10.13 -6.73 -1.52
C SER A 57 8.62 -6.96 -1.53
N THR A 58 7.94 -6.37 -2.51
CA THR A 58 6.48 -6.40 -2.64
C THR A 58 6.11 -6.96 -4.00
N VAL A 59 5.09 -7.82 -4.03
CA VAL A 59 4.53 -8.41 -5.24
C VAL A 59 3.04 -8.07 -5.30
N GLU A 60 2.57 -7.62 -6.46
CA GLU A 60 1.14 -7.44 -6.71
C GLU A 60 0.48 -8.79 -6.94
N ILE A 61 -0.65 -9.02 -6.27
CA ILE A 61 -1.41 -10.26 -6.38
C ILE A 61 -2.87 -9.95 -6.69
N GLU A 62 -3.48 -10.80 -7.51
CA GLU A 62 -4.91 -10.78 -7.78
C GLU A 62 -5.66 -11.59 -6.71
N GLY A 63 -6.72 -11.02 -6.14
CA GLY A 63 -7.47 -11.61 -5.04
C GLY A 63 -8.86 -12.11 -5.40
N SER A 64 -9.09 -12.65 -6.59
CA SER A 64 -10.46 -12.96 -7.07
C SER A 64 -11.33 -13.76 -6.08
N SER A 65 -10.75 -14.67 -5.29
CA SER A 65 -11.47 -15.39 -4.22
C SER A 65 -11.81 -14.50 -3.02
N VAL A 66 -10.91 -13.59 -2.66
CA VAL A 66 -11.10 -12.63 -1.56
C VAL A 66 -12.14 -11.58 -1.92
N GLU A 67 -12.12 -11.09 -3.17
CA GLU A 67 -13.14 -10.19 -3.71
C GLU A 67 -14.55 -10.81 -3.55
N LYS A 68 -14.71 -12.05 -4.02
CA LYS A 68 -16.00 -12.77 -3.94
C LYS A 68 -16.45 -12.98 -2.50
N TRP A 69 -15.52 -13.29 -1.60
CA TRP A 69 -15.83 -13.48 -0.19
C TRP A 69 -16.26 -12.17 0.46
N ALA A 70 -15.54 -11.07 0.21
CA ALA A 70 -15.87 -9.75 0.75
C ALA A 70 -17.27 -9.30 0.30
N GLU A 71 -17.59 -9.49 -0.98
CA GLU A 71 -18.91 -9.17 -1.53
C GLU A 71 -20.02 -10.04 -0.93
N ALA A 72 -19.78 -11.35 -0.75
CA ALA A 72 -20.75 -12.26 -0.13
C ALA A 72 -21.05 -11.85 1.32
N VAL A 73 -20.02 -11.54 2.11
CA VAL A 73 -20.16 -11.06 3.50
C VAL A 73 -20.93 -9.74 3.54
N ALA A 74 -20.63 -8.81 2.65
CA ALA A 74 -21.35 -7.53 2.54
C ALA A 74 -22.85 -7.75 2.28
N GLN A 75 -23.19 -8.65 1.36
CA GLN A 75 -24.57 -8.98 1.02
C GLN A 75 -25.30 -9.66 2.19
N GLU A 76 -24.68 -10.64 2.84
CA GLU A 76 -25.24 -11.35 3.98
C GLU A 76 -25.65 -10.40 5.12
N HIS A 77 -24.81 -9.39 5.36
CA HIS A 77 -25.02 -8.41 6.43
C HIS A 77 -25.74 -7.12 5.97
N ARG A 78 -26.16 -7.04 4.70
CA ARG A 78 -26.90 -5.90 4.11
C ARG A 78 -26.13 -4.58 4.12
N PHE A 79 -24.81 -4.63 3.95
CA PHE A 79 -23.97 -3.45 3.76
C PHE A 79 -23.99 -3.00 2.29
N ARG A 80 -23.69 -1.72 2.04
CA ARG A 80 -23.59 -1.11 0.70
C ARG A 80 -22.30 -0.30 0.60
N GLU A 81 -21.81 -0.08 -0.62
CA GLU A 81 -20.57 0.68 -0.88
C GLU A 81 -19.36 0.14 -0.09
N VAL A 82 -19.22 -1.19 -0.06
CA VAL A 82 -18.16 -1.85 0.70
C VAL A 82 -16.85 -1.78 -0.08
N GLY A 83 -15.82 -1.27 0.59
CA GLY A 83 -14.44 -1.45 0.18
C GLY A 83 -13.72 -2.41 1.12
N HIS A 84 -12.62 -3.00 0.65
CA HIS A 84 -11.72 -3.79 1.48
C HIS A 84 -10.28 -3.51 1.12
N THR A 85 -9.40 -3.82 2.06
CA THR A 85 -7.95 -3.77 1.90
C THR A 85 -7.41 -5.12 2.33
N VAL A 86 -6.59 -5.73 1.47
CA VAL A 86 -5.97 -7.04 1.73
C VAL A 86 -4.48 -6.90 1.51
N GLU A 87 -3.72 -7.23 2.55
CA GLU A 87 -2.27 -7.28 2.53
C GLU A 87 -1.81 -8.58 3.15
N ILE A 88 -0.91 -9.27 2.47
CA ILE A 88 -0.28 -10.49 2.93
C ILE A 88 1.16 -10.15 3.31
N PHE A 89 1.61 -10.63 4.47
CA PHE A 89 2.96 -10.41 4.95
C PHE A 89 3.70 -11.73 5.15
N GLY A 90 4.96 -11.79 4.75
CA GLY A 90 5.79 -12.98 4.90
C GLY A 90 7.28 -12.70 4.76
N LEU A 91 8.08 -13.74 4.50
CA LEU A 91 9.48 -13.63 4.10
C LEU A 91 9.60 -14.03 2.63
N CYS A 92 10.28 -13.21 1.82
CA CYS A 92 10.55 -13.59 0.44
C CYS A 92 11.68 -14.62 0.39
N SER A 93 11.79 -15.37 -0.71
CA SER A 93 12.82 -16.39 -0.90
C SER A 93 14.26 -15.87 -0.94
N LYS A 94 14.47 -14.56 -0.98
CA LYS A 94 15.80 -13.92 -0.97
C LYS A 94 16.26 -13.52 0.44
N CYS A 95 15.39 -13.65 1.44
CA CYS A 95 15.66 -13.37 2.84
C CYS A 95 15.81 -14.67 3.62
#